data_AF-A0A5J5LNM8-F1
#
_entry.id   AF-A0A5J5LNM8-F1
#
_cell.length_a   1.000
_cell.length_b   1.000
_cell.length_c   1.000
_cell.angle_alpha   90.00
_cell.angle_beta   90.00
_cell.angle_gamma   90.00
#
_symmetry.space_group_name_H-M   'P 1'
#
loop_
_entity.id
_entity.type
_entity.pdbx_description
1 polymer ?
#
loop_
_entity_poly.entity_id
_entity_poly.type
_entity_poly.pdbx_seq_one_letter_code
_entity_poly.pdbx_strand_id
1 'polypeptide(L)' 'MANPNPRTDQLPKQQPRWRHLPTRAIRVPEILLGDIERYASNSHFENKRR' A
#
# COMPACT_ATOMS: atom_id res chain seq x y z
N MET A 1 -17.92 10.79 20.43
CA MET A 1 -18.87 10.53 19.32
C MET A 1 -19.20 9.05 19.35
N ALA A 2 -20.47 8.68 19.49
CA ALA A 2 -20.89 7.27 19.48
C ALA A 2 -20.80 6.71 18.04
N ASN A 3 -20.47 5.42 17.89
CA ASN A 3 -20.41 4.78 16.58
C ASN A 3 -21.81 4.82 15.93
N PRO A 4 -21.97 5.43 14.73
CA PRO A 4 -23.27 5.52 14.05
C PRO A 4 -23.82 4.16 13.62
N ASN A 5 -23.02 3.09 13.65
CA ASN A 5 -23.47 1.73 13.37
C ASN A 5 -23.11 0.78 14.54
N PRO A 6 -23.92 0.72 15.61
CA PRO A 6 -23.59 -0.04 16.82
C PRO A 6 -23.50 -1.55 16.60
N ARG A 7 -24.07 -2.07 15.50
CA ARG A 7 -23.96 -3.50 15.13
C ARG A 7 -22.54 -3.89 14.69
N THR A 8 -21.69 -2.93 14.34
CA THR A 8 -20.31 -3.21 13.90
C THR A 8 -19.29 -3.13 15.03
N ASP A 9 -19.67 -2.70 16.23
CA ASP A 9 -18.75 -2.63 17.39
C ASP A 9 -18.23 -4.00 17.83
N GLN A 10 -19.01 -5.05 17.59
CA GLN A 10 -18.65 -6.43 17.91
C GLN A 10 -17.84 -7.10 16.80
N LEU A 11 -17.74 -6.48 15.62
CA LEU A 11 -16.98 -7.05 14.51
C LEU A 11 -15.48 -6.92 14.79
N PRO A 12 -14.68 -7.93 14.43
CA PRO A 12 -13.24 -7.82 14.53
C PRO A 12 -12.76 -6.64 13.68
N LYS A 13 -11.98 -5.75 14.30
CA LYS A 13 -11.40 -4.59 13.62
C LYS A 13 -10.54 -5.10 12.46
N GLN A 14 -10.97 -4.85 11.23
CA GLN A 14 -10.20 -5.18 10.05
C GLN A 14 -8.93 -4.33 10.06
N GLN A 15 -7.79 -5.01 9.99
CA GLN A 15 -6.52 -4.35 9.83
C GLN A 15 -6.14 -4.38 8.35
N PRO A 16 -5.63 -3.27 7.80
CA PRO A 16 -5.13 -3.28 6.45
C PRO A 16 -3.99 -4.31 6.35
N ARG A 17 -3.98 -5.10 5.27
CA ARG A 17 -2.93 -6.12 5.04
C ARG A 17 -1.52 -5.53 5.06
N TRP A 18 -1.38 -4.24 4.80
CA TRP A 18 -0.14 -3.49 4.73
C TRP A 18 0.27 -2.84 6.06
N ARG A 19 -0.45 -3.10 7.18
CA ARG A 19 -0.10 -2.56 8.50
C ARG A 19 1.33 -2.92 8.94
N HIS A 20 1.84 -4.07 8.51
CA HIS A 20 3.20 -4.53 8.82
C HIS A 20 4.26 -3.98 7.88
N LEU A 21 3.86 -3.30 6.79
CA LEU A 21 4.81 -2.71 5.86
C LEU A 21 5.43 -1.45 6.45
N PRO A 22 6.71 -1.18 6.17
CA PRO A 22 7.37 0.03 6.62
C PRO A 22 6.66 1.26 6.04
N THR A 23 6.18 2.14 6.91
CA THR A 23 5.57 3.44 6.54
C THR A 23 6.59 4.55 6.40
N ARG A 24 7.84 4.33 6.82
CA ARG A 24 8.92 5.31 6.66
C ARG A 24 9.48 5.21 5.25
N ALA A 25 9.63 6.36 4.59
CA ALA A 25 10.30 6.42 3.31
C ALA A 25 11.73 5.86 3.43
N ILE A 26 12.04 4.88 2.60
CA ILE A 26 13.40 4.34 2.49
C ILE A 26 14.20 5.32 1.64
N ARG A 27 15.38 5.74 2.12
CA ARG A 27 16.29 6.54 1.31
C ARG A 27 16.90 5.64 0.23
N VAL A 28 16.74 6.05 -1.02
CA VAL A 28 17.27 5.34 -2.18
C VAL A 28 18.40 6.17 -2.78
N PRO A 29 19.56 5.56 -3.11
CA PRO A 29 20.59 6.22 -3.89
C PRO A 29 20.06 6.77 -5.23
N GLU A 30 20.48 7.98 -5.61
CA GLU A 30 20.01 8.64 -6.83
C GLU A 30 20.23 7.81 -8.10
N ILE A 31 21.34 7.05 -8.14
CA ILE A 31 21.68 6.16 -9.25
C ILE A 31 20.61 5.09 -9.54
N LEU A 32 19.78 4.74 -8.53
CA LEU A 32 18.73 3.71 -8.66
C LEU A 32 17.35 4.29 -9.00
N LEU A 33 17.17 5.62 -8.96
CA LEU A 33 15.85 6.23 -9.19
C LEU A 33 15.32 5.93 -10.59
N GLY A 34 16.18 6.02 -11.60
CA GLY A 34 15.81 5.73 -12.99
C GLY A 34 15.39 4.26 -13.21
N ASP A 35 16.03 3.32 -12.52
CA ASP A 35 15.67 1.90 -12.62
C ASP A 35 14.34 1.60 -11.94
N ILE A 36 14.06 2.26 -10.81
CA ILE A 36 12.78 2.16 -10.11
C ILE A 36 11.64 2.71 -10.98
N GLU A 37 11.83 3.86 -11.62
CA GLU A 37 10.83 4.45 -12.53
C GLU A 37 10.52 3.54 -13.72
N ARG A 38 11.56 2.96 -14.34
CA ARG A 38 11.40 1.99 -15.44
C ARG A 38 10.67 0.72 -14.98
N TYR A 39 11.03 0.19 -13.81
CA TYR A 39 10.38 -0.99 -13.24
C TYR A 39 8.89 -0.73 -12.92
N ALA A 40 8.59 0.41 -12.29
CA ALA A 40 7.22 0.81 -11.95
C ALA A 40 6.36 0.99 -13.21
N SER A 41 6.92 1.57 -14.26
CA SER A 41 6.23 1.77 -15.54
C SER A 41 5.91 0.44 -16.23
N ASN A 42 6.85 -0.50 -16.22
CA ASN A 42 6.69 -1.81 -16.86
C ASN A 42 5.73 -2.74 -16.08
N SER A 43 5.83 -2.76 -14.75
CA SER A 43 4.97 -3.57 -13.89
C SER A 43 3.49 -3.13 -13.95
N HIS A 44 3.23 -1.83 -14.09
CA HIS A 44 1.87 -1.32 -14.29
C HIS A 44 1.24 -1.75 -15.63
N PHE A 45 2.07 -1.95 -16.67
CA PHE A 45 1.59 -2.42 -17.98
C PHE A 45 1.25 -3.91 -17.98
N GLU A 46 1.95 -4.72 -17.17
CA GLU A 46 1.70 -6.15 -17.04
C GLU A 46 0.38 -6.46 -16.32
N ASN A 47 0.02 -5.65 -15.32
CA ASN A 47 -1.21 -5.82 -14.54
C ASN A 47 -2.48 -5.39 -15.31
N LYS A 48 -2.34 -4.63 -16.40
CA LYS A 48 -3.46 -4.26 -17.30
C LYS A 48 -3.74 -5.30 -18.39
N ARG A 49 -2.87 -6.30 -18.55
CA ARG A 49 -3.03 -7.39 -19.54
C ARG A 49 -3.55 -8.69 -18.94
N ARG A 50 -3.88 -8.71 -17.64
CA ARG A 50 -4.61 -9.76 -16.95
C ARG A 50 -5.99 -9.25 -16.56
#